data_AF-A0A2V9P972-F1
#
_entry.id   AF-A0A2V9P972-F1
#
_cell.length_a   1.000
_cell.length_b   1.000
_cell.length_c   1.000
_cell.angle_alpha   90.00
_cell.angle_beta   90.00
_cell.angle_gamma   90.00
#
_symmetry.space_group_name_H-M   'P 1'
#
loop_
_entity.id
_entity.type
_entity.pdbx_description
1 polymer ?
#
loop_
_entity_poly.entity_id
_entity_poly.type
_entity_poly.pdbx_seq_one_letter_code
_entity_poly.pdbx_strand_id
1 'polypeptide(L)'
;MIIRNLRGMTIAILVVAEVSAVAAEKQDFEAAKQQFEQRSHDEAARVTYVTKLAQIADRLVTEYRGSGQRNDELMGAINSELQKHPAPKNIDSKKLRQLLVGKWESPRRTYVYRANGKCGTQGGPINSNWRIEGNKLIQGDLSGPIILLNQDYFIYSSRGSVFFHSRVKE
;
A
#
# COMPACT_ATOMS: atom_id res chain seq x y z
N MET A 1 47.27 -31.30 -38.51
CA MET A 1 46.28 -30.54 -39.30
C MET A 1 44.89 -30.95 -38.82
N ILE A 2 44.29 -30.15 -37.92
CA ILE A 2 43.02 -29.41 -38.11
C ILE A 2 41.78 -30.35 -38.02
N ILE A 3 41.13 -30.48 -36.84
CA ILE A 3 39.92 -29.73 -36.33
C ILE A 3 38.61 -30.26 -37.01
N ARG A 4 37.44 -30.56 -36.40
CA ARG A 4 36.52 -29.94 -35.38
C ARG A 4 35.45 -31.02 -35.01
N ASN A 5 35.01 -31.19 -33.75
CA ASN A 5 33.78 -30.66 -33.08
C ASN A 5 32.44 -30.98 -33.82
N LEU A 6 31.26 -31.23 -33.22
CA LEU A 6 30.53 -30.73 -32.04
C LEU A 6 29.41 -31.76 -31.70
N ARG A 7 29.16 -32.11 -30.43
CA ARG A 7 28.10 -31.58 -29.52
C ARG A 7 26.64 -31.74 -29.97
N GLY A 8 25.85 -32.28 -29.04
CA GLY A 8 24.44 -31.94 -28.79
C GLY A 8 24.05 -32.62 -27.47
N MET A 9 24.41 -32.12 -26.28
CA MET A 9 24.03 -30.87 -25.60
C MET A 9 22.53 -30.82 -25.25
N THR A 10 22.25 -31.38 -24.07
CA THR A 10 21.28 -31.00 -23.03
C THR A 10 20.34 -29.83 -23.35
N ILE A 11 19.04 -30.10 -23.34
CA ILE A 11 18.02 -29.07 -23.13
C ILE A 11 17.60 -29.13 -21.66
N ALA A 12 18.01 -28.13 -20.90
CA ALA A 12 17.43 -27.79 -19.61
C ALA A 12 17.51 -26.28 -19.43
N ILE A 13 16.38 -25.56 -19.53
CA ILE A 13 16.20 -24.21 -18.99
C ILE A 13 14.71 -24.11 -18.58
N LEU A 14 14.33 -24.27 -17.31
CA LEU A 14 14.37 -23.33 -16.16
C LEU A 14 13.07 -22.48 -16.07
N VAL A 15 12.15 -22.88 -15.19
CA VAL A 15 11.04 -22.05 -14.68
C VAL A 15 11.13 -22.07 -13.15
N VAL A 16 11.95 -21.19 -12.56
CA VAL A 16 12.13 -21.13 -11.08
C VAL A 16 12.29 -19.67 -10.57
N ALA A 17 11.73 -18.67 -11.26
CA ALA A 17 11.87 -17.26 -10.82
C ALA A 17 10.66 -16.73 -10.02
N GLU A 18 9.44 -17.17 -10.31
CA GLU A 18 8.22 -16.54 -9.77
C GLU A 18 7.86 -16.94 -8.33
N VAL A 19 8.24 -18.15 -7.89
CA VAL A 19 7.96 -18.60 -6.51
C VAL A 19 8.74 -17.78 -5.46
N SER A 20 9.88 -17.20 -5.85
CA SER A 20 10.81 -16.55 -4.94
C SER A 20 10.32 -15.19 -4.43
N ALA A 21 9.64 -14.40 -5.26
CA ALA A 21 9.20 -13.05 -4.88
C ALA A 21 8.01 -13.11 -3.89
N VAL A 22 7.01 -13.95 -4.17
CA VAL A 22 5.86 -14.15 -3.28
C VAL A 22 6.29 -14.72 -1.92
N ALA A 23 7.24 -15.66 -1.92
CA ALA A 23 7.80 -16.20 -0.69
C ALA A 23 8.55 -15.13 0.12
N ALA A 24 9.30 -14.24 -0.54
CA ALA A 24 9.98 -13.13 0.11
C ALA A 24 8.98 -12.13 0.75
N GLU A 25 7.92 -11.74 0.05
CA GLU A 25 6.91 -10.83 0.60
C GLU A 25 6.17 -11.43 1.81
N LYS A 26 5.88 -12.74 1.76
CA LYS A 26 5.28 -13.44 2.90
C LYS A 26 6.24 -13.49 4.10
N GLN A 27 7.53 -13.71 3.85
CA GLN A 27 8.55 -13.69 4.91
C GLN A 27 8.70 -12.29 5.53
N ASP A 28 8.73 -11.24 4.70
CA ASP A 28 8.77 -9.85 5.15
C ASP A 28 7.56 -9.49 6.00
N PHE A 29 6.37 -9.97 5.62
CA PHE A 29 5.13 -9.79 6.38
C PHE A 29 5.20 -10.42 7.77
N GLU A 30 5.60 -11.70 7.86
CA GLU A 30 5.74 -12.37 9.16
C GLU A 30 6.85 -11.75 10.02
N ALA A 31 7.96 -11.34 9.42
CA ALA A 31 9.03 -10.64 10.12
C ALA A 31 8.56 -9.28 10.67
N ALA A 32 7.75 -8.53 9.90
CA ALA A 32 7.18 -7.26 10.35
C ALA A 32 6.26 -7.45 11.57
N LYS A 33 5.43 -8.50 11.57
CA LYS A 33 4.56 -8.88 12.70
C LYS A 33 5.38 -9.20 13.95
N GLN A 34 6.33 -10.12 13.84
CA GLN A 34 7.18 -10.51 14.98
C GLN A 34 7.94 -9.31 15.57
N GLN A 35 8.47 -8.43 14.72
CA GLN A 35 9.17 -7.23 15.19
C GLN A 35 8.25 -6.24 15.90
N PHE A 36 6.97 -6.16 15.52
CA PHE A 36 6.01 -5.30 16.18
C PHE A 36 5.61 -5.86 17.55
N GLU A 37 5.36 -7.17 17.64
CA GLU A 37 5.01 -7.87 18.89
C GLU A 37 6.09 -7.72 19.98
N GLN A 38 7.36 -7.60 19.59
CA GLN A 38 8.49 -7.43 20.50
C GLN A 38 8.74 -5.99 20.96
N ARG A 39 7.96 -5.00 20.52
CA ARG A 39 8.17 -3.57 20.79
C ARG A 39 7.17 -2.99 21.79
N SER A 40 7.35 -1.72 22.16
CA SER A 40 6.57 -0.96 23.13
C SER A 40 5.09 -0.73 22.78
N HIS A 41 4.57 -1.23 21.65
CA HIS A 41 3.20 -1.00 21.15
C HIS A 41 2.70 0.46 21.21
N ASP A 42 3.62 1.42 21.26
CA ASP A 42 3.33 2.85 21.22
C ASP A 42 3.05 3.32 19.78
N GLU A 43 2.73 4.62 19.64
CA GLU A 43 2.41 5.18 18.33
C GLU A 43 3.59 5.13 17.35
N ALA A 44 4.83 5.23 17.82
CA ALA A 44 6.00 5.15 16.95
C ALA A 44 6.20 3.72 16.43
N ALA A 45 6.00 2.72 17.29
CA ALA A 45 5.99 1.31 16.92
C ALA A 45 4.86 1.00 15.93
N ARG A 46 3.64 1.53 16.19
CA ARG A 46 2.48 1.39 15.29
C ARG A 46 2.79 1.96 13.91
N VAL A 47 3.25 3.21 13.83
CA VAL A 47 3.60 3.87 12.56
C VAL A 47 4.67 3.09 11.82
N THR A 48 5.71 2.62 12.51
CA THR A 48 6.75 1.80 11.90
C THR A 48 6.18 0.51 11.31
N TYR A 49 5.32 -0.18 12.05
CA TYR A 49 4.71 -1.43 11.62
C TYR A 49 3.78 -1.24 10.41
N VAL A 50 2.82 -0.31 10.48
CA VAL A 50 1.90 -0.07 9.36
C VAL A 50 2.61 0.49 8.13
N THR A 51 3.75 1.18 8.29
CA THR A 51 4.59 1.62 7.16
C THR A 51 5.27 0.44 6.47
N LYS A 52 5.76 -0.55 7.21
CA LYS A 52 6.31 -1.79 6.63
C LYS A 52 5.24 -2.57 5.87
N LEU A 53 4.05 -2.70 6.46
CA LEU A 53 2.90 -3.32 5.79
C LEU A 53 2.53 -2.56 4.49
N ALA A 54 2.58 -1.23 4.52
CA ALA A 54 2.34 -0.41 3.34
C ALA A 54 3.37 -0.65 2.23
N GLN A 55 4.65 -0.80 2.58
CA GLN A 55 5.73 -1.11 1.63
C GLN A 55 5.56 -2.48 0.97
N ILE A 56 5.17 -3.49 1.74
CA ILE A 56 4.84 -4.82 1.21
C ILE A 56 3.63 -4.72 0.26
N ALA A 57 2.56 -4.05 0.69
CA ALA A 57 1.38 -3.83 -0.15
C ALA A 57 1.70 -3.09 -1.45
N ASP A 58 2.58 -2.09 -1.42
CA ASP A 58 2.99 -1.33 -2.61
C ASP A 58 3.72 -2.21 -3.63
N ARG A 59 4.59 -3.12 -3.15
CA ARG A 59 5.26 -4.11 -4.01
C ARG A 59 4.25 -5.05 -4.67
N LEU A 60 3.25 -5.54 -3.91
CA LEU A 60 2.18 -6.39 -4.45
C LEU A 60 1.30 -5.64 -5.46
N VAL A 61 0.97 -4.38 -5.21
CA VAL A 61 0.18 -3.54 -6.12
C VAL A 61 0.98 -3.24 -7.39
N THR A 62 2.28 -2.99 -7.27
CA THR A 62 3.18 -2.75 -8.40
C THR A 62 3.28 -3.98 -9.28
N GLU A 63 3.48 -5.16 -8.69
CA GLU A 63 3.49 -6.43 -9.41
C GLU A 63 2.18 -6.65 -10.16
N TYR A 64 1.04 -6.47 -9.48
CA TYR A 64 -0.28 -6.57 -10.11
C TYR A 64 -0.43 -5.63 -11.32
N ARG A 65 0.07 -4.40 -11.26
CA ARG A 65 0.02 -3.48 -12.40
C ARG A 65 0.94 -3.89 -13.55
N GLY A 66 2.11 -4.44 -13.23
CA GLY A 66 3.11 -4.83 -14.22
C GLY A 66 2.79 -6.14 -14.93
N SER A 67 2.45 -7.19 -14.18
CA SER A 67 2.25 -8.54 -14.70
C SER A 67 0.77 -8.99 -14.71
N GLY A 68 -0.12 -8.26 -14.04
CA GLY A 68 -1.51 -8.69 -13.82
C GLY A 68 -1.66 -9.75 -12.72
N GLN A 69 -0.56 -10.23 -12.13
CA GLN A 69 -0.58 -11.26 -11.09
C GLN A 69 -1.08 -10.69 -9.77
N ARG A 70 -2.05 -11.37 -9.16
CA ARG A 70 -2.64 -10.97 -7.88
C ARG A 70 -2.21 -11.93 -6.79
N ASN A 71 -1.78 -11.37 -5.66
CA ASN A 71 -1.59 -12.12 -4.43
C ASN A 71 -2.69 -11.75 -3.41
N ASP A 72 -3.89 -12.24 -3.68
CA ASP A 72 -5.08 -11.88 -2.89
C ASP A 72 -5.02 -12.41 -1.46
N GLU A 73 -4.36 -13.57 -1.23
CA GLU A 73 -4.18 -14.15 0.10
C GLU A 73 -3.31 -13.22 0.98
N LEU A 74 -2.10 -12.88 0.51
CA LEU A 74 -1.20 -12.03 1.28
C LEU A 74 -1.76 -10.61 1.43
N MET A 75 -2.38 -10.06 0.38
CA MET A 75 -3.02 -8.75 0.46
C MET A 75 -4.20 -8.74 1.44
N GLY A 76 -4.96 -9.84 1.52
CA GLY A 76 -6.02 -10.02 2.53
C GLY A 76 -5.47 -10.04 3.96
N ALA A 77 -4.37 -10.76 4.19
CA ALA A 77 -3.69 -10.79 5.49
C ALA A 77 -3.16 -9.41 5.91
N ILE A 78 -2.50 -8.70 4.99
CA ILE A 78 -2.02 -7.33 5.22
C ILE A 78 -3.18 -6.38 5.54
N ASN A 79 -4.28 -6.44 4.78
CA ASN A 79 -5.46 -5.62 5.03
C ASN A 79 -6.06 -5.88 6.41
N SER A 80 -6.10 -7.15 6.82
CA SER A 80 -6.62 -7.55 8.14
C SER A 80 -5.77 -7.00 9.28
N GLU A 81 -4.44 -7.00 9.12
CA GLU A 81 -3.52 -6.37 10.06
C GLU A 81 -3.67 -4.84 10.09
N LEU A 82 -3.67 -4.18 8.93
CA LEU A 82 -3.81 -2.72 8.83
C LEU A 82 -5.10 -2.22 9.52
N GLN A 83 -6.21 -2.96 9.41
CA GLN A 83 -7.47 -2.60 10.07
C GLN A 83 -7.40 -2.55 11.59
N LYS A 84 -6.50 -3.32 12.21
CA LYS A 84 -6.31 -3.34 13.68
C LYS A 84 -5.59 -2.10 14.20
N HIS A 85 -4.98 -1.31 13.32
CA HIS A 85 -4.08 -0.23 13.70
C HIS A 85 -4.47 1.15 13.15
N PRO A 86 -5.71 1.63 13.41
CA PRO A 86 -6.07 3.01 13.06
C PRO A 86 -5.15 4.01 13.76
N ALA A 87 -4.93 5.17 13.15
CA ALA A 87 -4.22 6.26 13.80
C ALA A 87 -4.97 6.72 15.08
N PRO A 88 -4.28 7.26 16.10
CA PRO A 88 -4.91 7.71 17.34
C PRO A 88 -6.00 8.76 17.10
N LYS A 89 -7.09 8.71 17.86
CA LYS A 89 -8.22 9.65 17.70
C LYS A 89 -7.85 11.12 17.92
N ASN A 90 -6.81 11.38 18.72
CA ASN A 90 -6.29 12.70 19.05
C ASN A 90 -5.15 13.18 18.12
N ILE A 91 -4.90 12.47 17.02
CA ILE A 91 -3.92 12.91 16.01
C ILE A 91 -4.27 14.30 15.47
N ASP A 92 -3.24 15.08 15.13
CA ASP A 92 -3.40 16.41 14.56
C ASP A 92 -4.05 16.34 13.16
N SER A 93 -5.36 16.54 13.13
CA SER A 93 -6.15 16.53 11.91
C SER A 93 -5.74 17.64 10.92
N LYS A 94 -5.20 18.77 11.39
CA LYS A 94 -4.72 19.85 10.52
C LYS A 94 -3.48 19.40 9.74
N LYS A 95 -2.54 18.73 10.42
CA LYS A 95 -1.36 18.12 9.77
C LYS A 95 -1.78 17.04 8.77
N LEU A 96 -2.73 16.17 9.13
CA LEU A 96 -3.27 15.17 8.19
C LEU A 96 -3.90 15.81 6.96
N ARG A 97 -4.69 16.89 7.12
CA ARG A 97 -5.27 17.61 5.98
C ARG A 97 -4.21 18.17 5.04
N GLN A 98 -3.13 18.72 5.59
CA GLN A 98 -2.02 19.24 4.78
C GLN A 98 -1.34 18.12 3.99
N LEU A 99 -1.07 16.98 4.62
CA LEU A 99 -0.45 15.82 3.96
C LEU A 99 -1.32 15.23 2.85
N LEU A 100 -2.65 15.16 3.05
CA LEU A 100 -3.55 14.56 2.06
C LEU A 100 -3.61 15.36 0.75
N VAL A 101 -3.34 16.67 0.76
CA VAL A 101 -3.38 17.48 -0.46
C VAL A 101 -2.36 16.98 -1.49
N GLY A 102 -2.83 16.75 -2.71
CA GLY A 102 -2.03 16.28 -3.85
C GLY A 102 -2.65 15.10 -4.59
N LYS A 103 -1.79 14.37 -5.31
CA LYS A 103 -2.16 13.22 -6.13
C LYS A 103 -1.77 11.91 -5.46
N TRP A 104 -2.67 10.94 -5.52
CA TRP A 104 -2.54 9.65 -4.86
C TRP A 104 -2.97 8.53 -5.81
N GLU A 105 -2.11 7.56 -6.02
CA GLU A 105 -2.34 6.44 -6.91
C GLU A 105 -2.95 5.28 -6.14
N SER A 106 -4.16 4.86 -6.54
CA SER A 106 -4.73 3.57 -6.13
C SER A 106 -4.40 2.51 -7.18
N PRO A 107 -4.59 1.21 -6.90
CA PRO A 107 -4.40 0.16 -7.90
C PRO A 107 -5.18 0.36 -9.21
N ARG A 108 -6.26 1.16 -9.22
CA ARG A 108 -7.16 1.32 -10.37
C ARG A 108 -7.12 2.70 -11.04
N ARG A 109 -6.73 3.74 -10.31
CA ARG A 109 -6.80 5.15 -10.76
C ARG A 109 -6.04 6.09 -9.84
N THR A 110 -5.72 7.27 -10.35
CA THR A 110 -5.17 8.38 -9.57
C THR A 110 -6.28 9.29 -9.02
N TYR A 111 -6.23 9.57 -7.73
CA TYR A 111 -7.08 10.51 -7.02
C TYR A 111 -6.37 11.84 -6.81
N VAL A 112 -7.13 12.93 -6.78
CA VAL A 112 -6.65 14.30 -6.54
C VAL A 112 -7.41 14.88 -5.36
N TYR A 113 -6.69 15.35 -4.34
CA TYR A 113 -7.24 16.04 -3.17
C TYR A 113 -6.73 17.48 -3.15
N ARG A 114 -7.64 18.46 -3.23
CA ARG A 114 -7.33 19.89 -3.24
C ARG A 114 -7.48 20.51 -1.86
N ALA A 115 -6.66 21.50 -1.54
CA ALA A 115 -6.66 22.22 -0.26
C ALA A 115 -8.01 22.86 0.09
N ASN A 116 -8.82 23.20 -0.92
CA ASN A 116 -10.16 23.75 -0.73
C ASN A 116 -11.24 22.70 -0.35
N GLY A 117 -10.85 21.47 -0.04
CA GLY A 117 -11.77 20.40 0.35
C GLY A 117 -12.47 19.72 -0.83
N LYS A 118 -12.02 19.94 -2.08
CA LYS A 118 -12.52 19.22 -3.26
C LYS A 118 -11.63 18.04 -3.63
N CYS A 119 -12.23 16.94 -4.07
CA CYS A 119 -11.55 15.74 -4.55
C CYS A 119 -12.24 15.13 -5.77
N GLY A 120 -11.49 14.27 -6.47
CA GLY A 120 -11.94 13.55 -7.65
C GLY A 120 -10.83 12.65 -8.19
N THR A 121 -11.00 12.19 -9.42
CA THR A 121 -10.00 11.36 -10.12
C THR A 121 -9.27 12.20 -11.17
N GLN A 122 -8.00 11.90 -11.42
CA GLN A 122 -7.24 12.56 -12.49
C GLN A 122 -7.94 12.34 -13.84
N GLY A 123 -8.04 13.40 -14.65
CA GLY A 123 -8.76 13.38 -15.93
C GLY A 123 -10.30 13.37 -15.82
N GLY A 124 -10.85 13.34 -14.60
CA GLY A 124 -12.29 13.38 -14.35
C GLY A 124 -12.73 14.63 -13.56
N PRO A 125 -14.03 14.74 -13.24
CA PRO A 125 -14.55 15.84 -12.41
C PRO A 125 -13.97 15.85 -11.00
N ILE A 126 -13.64 17.05 -10.49
CA ILE A 126 -13.19 17.28 -9.11
C ILE A 126 -14.26 18.09 -8.37
N ASN A 127 -15.37 17.44 -8.06
CA ASN A 127 -16.56 18.07 -7.48
C ASN A 127 -16.99 17.49 -6.12
N SER A 128 -16.45 16.32 -5.74
CA SER A 128 -16.72 15.69 -4.45
C SER A 128 -16.05 16.45 -3.31
N ASN A 129 -16.68 16.45 -2.14
CA ASN A 129 -16.12 17.07 -0.94
C ASN A 129 -15.32 16.06 -0.13
N TRP A 130 -14.22 16.50 0.48
CA TRP A 130 -13.51 15.76 1.50
C TRP A 130 -13.15 16.64 2.68
N ARG A 131 -13.03 16.03 3.86
CA ARG A 131 -12.43 16.65 5.06
C ARG A 131 -11.88 15.57 5.97
N ILE A 132 -11.09 15.97 6.96
CA ILE A 132 -10.60 15.10 8.03
C ILE A 132 -11.08 15.65 9.36
N GLU A 133 -11.66 14.78 10.19
CA GLU A 133 -12.10 15.08 11.55
C GLU A 133 -11.46 14.06 12.51
N GLY A 134 -10.63 14.53 13.45
CA GLY A 134 -9.78 13.65 14.25
C GLY A 134 -8.90 12.77 13.35
N ASN A 135 -9.06 11.45 13.49
CA ASN A 135 -8.39 10.46 12.65
C ASN A 135 -9.24 9.96 11.47
N LYS A 136 -10.39 10.56 11.14
CA LYS A 136 -11.30 10.03 10.10
C LYS A 136 -11.24 10.85 8.83
N LEU A 137 -11.14 10.17 7.69
CA LEU A 137 -11.50 10.74 6.39
C LEU A 137 -13.02 10.76 6.25
N ILE A 138 -13.57 11.85 5.75
CA ILE A 138 -14.97 11.96 5.37
C ILE A 138 -15.04 12.43 3.91
N GLN A 139 -15.57 11.58 3.03
CA GLN A 139 -15.70 11.82 1.59
C GLN A 139 -17.01 11.20 1.06
N GLY A 140 -18.08 12.00 1.05
CA GLY A 140 -19.43 11.50 0.74
C GLY A 140 -19.80 10.35 1.68
N ASP A 141 -20.23 9.22 1.12
CA ASP A 141 -20.58 8.04 1.91
C ASP A 141 -19.38 7.14 2.27
N LEU A 142 -18.16 7.53 1.85
CA LEU A 142 -16.92 6.92 2.29
C LEU A 142 -16.41 7.69 3.51
N SER A 143 -16.57 7.06 4.68
CA SER A 143 -16.08 7.60 5.95
C SER A 143 -15.41 6.50 6.74
N GLY A 144 -14.29 6.83 7.38
CA GLY A 144 -13.63 5.89 8.26
C GLY A 144 -12.23 6.31 8.69
N PRO A 145 -11.62 5.55 9.62
CA PRO A 145 -10.37 5.92 10.23
C PRO A 145 -9.22 5.79 9.24
N ILE A 146 -8.34 6.78 9.27
CA ILE A 146 -7.03 6.77 8.65
C ILE A 146 -6.17 5.79 9.45
N ILE A 147 -5.50 4.89 8.72
CA ILE A 147 -4.54 3.93 9.26
C ILE A 147 -3.13 4.53 9.14
N LEU A 148 -2.79 5.05 7.96
CA LEU A 148 -1.52 5.71 7.68
C LEU A 148 -1.74 6.87 6.73
N LEU A 149 -1.17 8.03 7.05
CA LEU A 149 -1.02 9.13 6.11
C LEU A 149 0.32 9.80 6.36
N ASN A 150 1.25 9.60 5.44
CA ASN A 150 2.58 10.21 5.46
C ASN A 150 2.92 10.78 4.07
N GLN A 151 4.19 10.97 3.74
CA GLN A 151 4.59 11.52 2.43
C GLN A 151 4.40 10.51 1.28
N ASP A 152 4.41 9.21 1.57
CA ASP A 152 4.44 8.15 0.58
C ASP A 152 3.12 7.38 0.47
N TYR A 153 2.38 7.25 1.56
CA TYR A 153 1.21 6.39 1.66
C TYR A 153 0.01 7.11 2.27
N PHE A 154 -1.16 6.83 1.70
CA PHE A 154 -2.46 7.20 2.23
C PHE A 154 -3.36 5.96 2.30
N ILE A 155 -3.58 5.48 3.52
CA ILE A 155 -4.31 4.25 3.84
C ILE A 155 -5.39 4.58 4.86
N TYR A 156 -6.62 4.19 4.54
CA TYR A 156 -7.76 4.30 5.45
C TYR A 156 -8.66 3.08 5.30
N SER A 157 -9.48 2.81 6.31
CA SER A 157 -10.53 1.80 6.21
C SER A 157 -11.90 2.44 6.12
N SER A 158 -12.79 1.83 5.36
CA SER A 158 -14.21 2.20 5.30
C SER A 158 -15.03 1.00 4.84
N ARG A 159 -16.23 0.82 5.39
CA ARG A 159 -17.17 -0.26 5.01
C ARG A 159 -16.53 -1.66 5.00
N GLY A 160 -15.69 -1.96 6.00
CA GLY A 160 -14.99 -3.24 6.12
C GLY A 160 -13.85 -3.47 5.12
N SER A 161 -13.51 -2.48 4.28
CA SER A 161 -12.40 -2.55 3.32
C SER A 161 -11.26 -1.62 3.70
N VAL A 162 -10.04 -1.96 3.28
CA VAL A 162 -8.87 -1.07 3.33
C VAL A 162 -8.65 -0.47 1.94
N PHE A 163 -8.48 0.85 1.91
CA PHE A 163 -8.17 1.59 0.70
C PHE A 163 -6.71 2.01 0.76
N PHE A 164 -5.92 1.47 -0.16
CA PHE A 164 -4.48 1.72 -0.28
C PHE A 164 -4.20 2.71 -1.40
N HIS A 165 -3.38 3.72 -1.10
CA HIS A 165 -2.87 4.66 -2.09
C HIS A 165 -1.39 4.97 -1.83
N SER A 166 -0.61 5.04 -2.90
CA SER A 166 0.76 5.54 -2.88
C SER A 166 0.82 6.96 -3.45
N ARG A 167 1.79 7.76 -3.04
CA ARG A 167 1.95 9.13 -3.52
C ARG A 167 2.42 9.13 -4.96
N VAL A 168 1.78 9.92 -5.81
CA VAL A 168 2.32 10.19 -7.15
C VAL A 168 3.51 11.14 -7.00
N LYS A 169 4.70 10.67 -7.37
CA LYS A 169 5.92 11.49 -7.41
C LYS A 169 5.83 12.41 -8.64
N GLU A 170 6.07 13.70 -8.44
CA GLU A 170 6.10 14.71 -9.52
C GLU A 170 7.51 14.81 -10.12
#